data_AF-A0A816N0W5-F1
#
_entry.id   AF-A0A816N0W5-F1
#
_cell.length_a   1.000
_cell.length_b   1.000
_cell.length_c   1.000
_cell.angle_alpha   90.00
_cell.angle_beta   90.00
_cell.angle_gamma   90.00
#
_symmetry.space_group_name_H-M   'P 1'
#
loop_
_entity.id
_entity.type
_entity.pdbx_description
1 polymer ?
#
loop_
_entity_poly.entity_id
_entity_poly.type
_entity_poly.pdbx_seq_one_letter_code
_entity_poly.pdbx_strand_id
1 'polypeptide(L)'
;MSHRKALILEEKIALIEDNQNAHALSVRELTDNYKISKILNANSRTKIDKKIDELVFEWFTQQCAKQIRISGPILQEKARQVAEQLGYTSETFKGSNGWLEKFRNRHTISFRTINGESASVDNSTVEEWTQRLSTLLDGFDENDVCNADQTGLFYRATPDRSLVLSKEECQGGKKSKERLTVLLCSKLAGTEKLKPVVIGKSQRPRCFKNITTSKLPVT
;
A
#
# COMPACT_ATOMS: atom_id res chain seq x y z
N MET A 1 8.49 7.46 36.46
CA MET A 1 9.31 7.44 35.23
C MET A 1 10.20 6.21 35.29
N SER A 2 9.91 5.17 34.51
CA SER A 2 10.76 3.97 34.44
C SER A 2 11.79 4.18 33.33
N HIS A 3 13.04 4.45 33.71
CA HIS A 3 14.14 4.54 32.76
C HIS A 3 14.47 3.14 32.25
N ARG A 4 14.46 2.94 30.92
CA ARG A 4 14.93 1.70 30.30
C ARG A 4 16.42 1.56 30.56
N LYS A 5 16.83 0.52 31.29
CA LYS A 5 18.23 0.14 31.44
C LYS A 5 18.65 -0.71 30.24
N ALA A 6 19.67 -0.28 29.50
CA ALA A 6 20.33 -1.13 28.52
C ALA A 6 21.31 -2.04 29.26
N LEU A 7 21.21 -3.36 29.07
CA LEU A 7 22.14 -4.31 29.66
C LEU A 7 23.47 -4.32 28.90
N ILE A 8 24.58 -4.32 29.64
CA ILE A 8 25.93 -4.52 29.09
C ILE A 8 26.14 -6.00 28.69
N LEU A 9 27.21 -6.31 27.95
CA LEU A 9 27.42 -7.64 27.39
C LEU A 9 27.55 -8.70 28.49
N GLU A 10 28.22 -8.35 29.58
CA GLU A 10 28.42 -9.19 30.76
C GLU A 10 27.08 -9.52 31.44
N GLU A 11 26.20 -8.54 31.58
CA GLU A 11 24.85 -8.73 32.16
C GLU A 11 23.97 -9.62 31.28
N LYS A 12 24.17 -9.60 29.95
CA LYS A 12 23.44 -10.47 29.02
C LYS A 12 23.91 -11.92 29.10
N ILE A 13 25.22 -12.14 29.25
CA ILE A 13 25.81 -13.48 29.39
C ILE A 13 25.34 -14.10 30.70
N ALA A 14 25.45 -13.37 31.81
CA ALA A 14 24.98 -13.83 33.12
C ALA A 14 23.48 -14.19 33.12
N LEU A 15 22.65 -13.39 32.46
CA LEU A 15 21.21 -13.70 32.32
C LEU A 15 20.96 -15.00 31.54
N ILE A 16 21.75 -15.28 30.50
CA ILE A 16 21.63 -16.51 29.71
C ILE A 16 22.05 -17.72 30.55
N GLU A 17 23.15 -17.61 31.30
CA GLU A 17 23.63 -18.65 32.20
C GLU A 17 22.62 -18.95 33.31
N ASP A 18 22.08 -17.91 33.96
CA ASP A 18 21.05 -18.03 35.00
C ASP A 18 19.76 -18.66 34.46
N ASN A 19 19.40 -18.39 33.21
CA ASN A 19 18.21 -18.96 32.56
C ASN A 19 18.43 -20.41 32.08
N GLN A 20 19.67 -20.79 31.76
CA GLN A 20 20.03 -22.15 31.34
C GLN A 20 20.22 -23.10 32.52
N ASN A 21 20.60 -22.58 33.69
CA ASN A 21 20.63 -23.32 34.95
C ASN A 21 19.21 -23.50 35.51
N ALA A 22 18.45 -24.37 34.86
CA ALA A 22 16.99 -24.50 34.87
C ALA A 22 16.31 -24.93 36.20
N HIS A 23 16.76 -24.47 37.37
CA HIS A 23 16.10 -24.81 38.65
C HIS A 23 16.02 -23.71 39.73
N ALA A 24 16.60 -22.53 39.56
CA ALA A 24 16.71 -21.59 40.69
C ALA A 24 15.82 -20.34 40.63
N LEU A 25 15.46 -19.81 39.45
CA LEU A 25 14.80 -18.50 39.37
C LEU A 25 13.70 -18.46 38.31
N SER A 26 12.53 -17.97 38.69
CA SER A 26 11.44 -17.64 37.78
C SER A 26 11.79 -16.44 36.90
N VAL A 27 11.11 -16.33 35.75
CA VAL A 27 11.24 -15.17 34.85
C VAL A 27 11.01 -13.85 35.58
N ARG A 28 10.16 -13.84 36.62
CA ARG A 28 9.88 -12.65 37.44
C ARG A 28 11.09 -12.27 38.29
N GLU A 29 11.72 -13.23 38.94
CA GLU A 29 12.92 -13.01 39.76
C GLU A 29 14.11 -12.56 38.89
N LEU A 30 14.29 -13.14 37.70
CA LEU A 30 15.29 -12.67 36.75
C LEU A 30 15.03 -11.23 36.30
N THR A 31 13.77 -10.88 36.03
CA THR A 31 13.40 -9.53 35.60
C THR A 31 13.69 -8.50 36.70
N ASP A 32 13.41 -8.84 37.96
CA ASP A 32 13.65 -7.97 39.11
C ASP A 32 15.16 -7.87 39.44
N ASN A 33 15.90 -8.99 39.40
CA ASN A 33 17.34 -9.05 39.64
C ASN A 33 18.13 -8.18 38.65
N TYR A 34 17.77 -8.25 37.36
CA TYR A 34 18.43 -7.50 36.30
C TYR A 34 17.80 -6.12 36.04
N LYS A 35 16.79 -5.73 36.85
CA LYS A 35 16.03 -4.47 36.72
C LYS A 35 15.52 -4.22 35.30
N ILE A 36 15.14 -5.29 34.60
CA ILE A 36 14.63 -5.22 33.24
C ILE A 36 13.18 -4.74 33.34
N SER A 37 12.88 -3.53 32.87
CA SER A 37 11.49 -3.08 32.82
C SER A 37 10.69 -4.04 31.95
N LYS A 38 9.67 -4.69 32.52
CA LYS A 38 8.72 -5.56 31.81
C LYS A 38 8.41 -4.98 30.41
N ILE A 39 8.88 -5.64 29.36
CA ILE A 39 8.10 -5.66 28.11
C ILE A 39 6.95 -6.61 28.43
N LEU A 40 5.96 -6.11 29.18
CA LEU A 40 4.62 -6.58 28.91
C LEU A 40 4.38 -6.14 27.48
N ASN A 41 4.49 -7.07 26.54
CA ASN A 41 3.64 -7.01 25.37
C ASN A 41 2.22 -6.96 25.94
N ALA A 42 1.73 -5.76 26.22
CA ALA A 42 0.35 -5.49 26.59
C ALA A 42 -0.49 -5.68 25.33
N ASN A 43 -0.52 -6.93 24.85
CA ASN A 43 -1.56 -7.49 24.01
C ASN A 43 -2.73 -7.97 24.90
N SER A 44 -2.88 -7.39 26.10
CA SER A 44 -4.15 -7.47 26.82
C SER A 44 -5.11 -6.49 26.14
N ARG A 45 -5.70 -6.95 25.03
CA ARG A 45 -6.84 -6.32 24.40
C ARG A 45 -7.92 -6.19 25.48
N THR A 46 -8.34 -4.96 25.78
CA THR A 46 -9.47 -4.79 26.67
C THR A 46 -10.70 -5.43 26.03
N LYS A 47 -11.64 -5.96 26.82
CA LYS A 47 -12.92 -6.49 26.29
C LYS A 47 -13.63 -5.46 25.41
N ILE A 48 -13.42 -4.18 25.72
CA ILE A 48 -13.87 -2.99 25.01
C ILE A 48 -13.30 -2.95 23.58
N ASP A 49 -11.98 -3.04 23.44
CA ASP A 49 -11.30 -3.04 22.14
C ASP A 49 -11.76 -4.19 21.24
N LYS A 50 -12.15 -5.33 21.83
CA LYS A 50 -12.68 -6.47 21.07
C LYS A 50 -14.04 -6.17 20.45
N LYS A 51 -14.95 -5.60 21.24
CA LYS A 51 -16.31 -5.34 20.77
C LYS A 51 -16.37 -4.25 19.71
N ILE A 52 -15.58 -3.18 19.89
CA ILE A 52 -15.46 -2.11 18.88
C ILE A 52 -14.89 -2.67 17.58
N ASP A 53 -13.82 -3.47 17.66
CA ASP A 53 -13.17 -4.08 16.50
C ASP A 53 -14.12 -4.99 15.69
N GLU A 54 -14.93 -5.81 16.36
CA GLU A 54 -15.93 -6.68 15.70
C GLU A 54 -17.01 -5.87 14.97
N LEU A 55 -17.62 -4.87 15.63
CA LEU A 55 -18.69 -4.05 15.05
C LEU A 55 -18.20 -3.19 13.87
N VAL A 56 -16.98 -2.64 13.97
CA VAL A 56 -16.39 -1.86 12.89
C VAL A 56 -16.06 -2.76 11.70
N PHE A 57 -15.60 -4.00 11.94
CA PHE A 57 -15.33 -4.95 10.87
C PHE A 57 -16.61 -5.38 10.15
N GLU A 58 -17.68 -5.70 10.89
CA GLU A 58 -18.98 -6.01 10.31
C GLU A 58 -19.46 -4.85 9.42
N TRP A 59 -19.44 -3.62 9.94
CA TRP A 59 -19.82 -2.46 9.14
C TRP A 59 -18.95 -2.27 7.89
N PHE A 60 -17.64 -2.48 8.02
CA PHE A 60 -16.70 -2.38 6.89
C PHE A 60 -17.03 -3.39 5.79
N THR A 61 -17.30 -4.65 6.13
CA THR A 61 -17.68 -5.67 5.15
C THR A 61 -18.98 -5.31 4.41
N GLN A 62 -19.96 -4.73 5.11
CA GLN A 62 -21.20 -4.24 4.50
C GLN A 62 -20.94 -3.10 3.50
N GLN A 63 -20.00 -2.19 3.79
CA GLN A 63 -19.65 -1.11 2.85
C GLN A 63 -18.89 -1.63 1.64
N CYS A 64 -18.00 -2.61 1.84
CA CYS A 64 -17.30 -3.28 0.74
C CYS A 64 -18.27 -4.01 -0.19
N ALA A 65 -19.30 -4.67 0.34
CA ALA A 65 -20.34 -5.32 -0.47
C ALA A 65 -21.12 -4.32 -1.34
N LYS A 66 -21.27 -3.08 -0.87
CA LYS A 66 -21.87 -1.96 -1.62
C LYS A 66 -20.91 -1.25 -2.57
N GLN A 67 -19.68 -1.75 -2.73
CA GLN A 67 -18.63 -1.13 -3.55
C GLN A 67 -18.25 0.30 -3.10
N ILE A 68 -18.47 0.62 -1.82
CA ILE A 68 -18.14 1.93 -1.26
C ILE A 68 -16.67 1.92 -0.82
N ARG A 69 -15.91 2.94 -1.26
CA ARG A 69 -14.51 3.10 -0.88
C ARG A 69 -14.40 3.66 0.53
N ILE A 70 -13.78 2.91 1.44
CA ILE A 70 -13.56 3.31 2.82
C ILE A 70 -12.08 3.61 3.04
N SER A 71 -11.77 4.85 3.45
CA SER A 71 -10.41 5.28 3.79
C SER A 71 -10.12 5.04 5.27
N GLY A 72 -8.83 5.08 5.64
CA GLY A 72 -8.39 4.97 7.04
C GLY A 72 -9.08 5.95 7.98
N PRO A 73 -9.14 7.27 7.66
CA PRO A 73 -9.85 8.25 8.47
C PRO A 73 -11.34 7.95 8.64
N ILE A 74 -12.03 7.48 7.60
CA ILE A 74 -13.44 7.09 7.69
C ILE A 74 -13.60 5.92 8.68
N LEU A 75 -12.69 4.95 8.62
CA LEU A 75 -12.71 3.78 9.49
C LEU A 75 -12.44 4.16 10.96
N GLN A 76 -11.53 5.11 11.20
CA GLN A 76 -11.25 5.65 12.53
C GLN A 76 -12.45 6.40 13.10
N GLU A 77 -13.11 7.24 12.30
CA GLU A 77 -14.30 7.96 12.74
C GLU A 77 -15.46 6.99 13.02
N LYS A 78 -15.65 5.97 12.17
CA LYS A 78 -16.66 4.93 12.46
C LYS A 78 -16.37 4.20 13.76
N ALA A 79 -15.10 3.89 14.04
CA ALA A 79 -14.72 3.26 15.29
C ALA A 79 -14.99 4.14 16.50
N ARG A 80 -14.78 5.46 16.38
CA ARG A 80 -15.13 6.44 17.43
C ARG A 80 -16.64 6.50 17.67
N GLN A 81 -17.45 6.50 16.61
CA GLN A 81 -18.91 6.45 16.70
C GLN A 81 -19.41 5.17 17.38
N VAL A 82 -18.83 4.02 17.03
CA VAL A 82 -19.17 2.73 17.66
C VAL A 82 -18.77 2.75 19.14
N ALA A 83 -17.62 3.33 19.48
CA ALA A 83 -17.20 3.47 20.88
C ALA A 83 -18.18 4.34 21.68
N GLU A 84 -18.62 5.47 21.11
CA GLU A 84 -19.59 6.38 21.71
C GLU A 84 -20.96 5.70 21.93
N GLN A 85 -21.43 4.92 20.94
CA GLN A 85 -22.66 4.13 21.05
C GLN A 85 -22.60 3.06 22.15
N LEU A 86 -21.41 2.57 22.48
CA LEU A 86 -21.19 1.63 23.58
C LEU A 86 -20.94 2.34 24.93
N GLY A 87 -21.05 3.68 24.97
CA GLY A 87 -20.87 4.49 26.17
C GLY A 87 -19.43 4.82 26.52
N TYR A 88 -18.49 4.66 25.57
CA TYR A 88 -17.08 5.00 25.79
C TYR A 88 -16.76 6.42 25.34
N THR A 89 -15.97 7.12 26.14
CA THR A 89 -15.50 8.48 25.84
C THR A 89 -14.29 8.48 24.91
N SER A 90 -14.01 9.62 24.28
CA SER A 90 -12.81 9.86 23.48
C SER A 90 -11.50 9.70 24.26
N GLU A 91 -11.55 9.81 25.59
CA GLU A 91 -10.41 9.53 26.46
C GLU A 91 -10.13 8.03 26.56
N THR A 92 -11.19 7.21 26.51
CA THR A 92 -11.14 5.74 26.61
C THR A 92 -10.76 5.11 25.27
N PHE A 93 -11.34 5.58 24.17
CA PHE A 93 -11.05 5.08 22.83
C PHE A 93 -10.82 6.23 21.84
N LYS A 94 -9.59 6.34 21.34
CA LYS A 94 -9.15 7.45 20.47
C LYS A 94 -9.24 7.16 18.98
N GLY A 95 -9.49 5.92 18.56
CA GLY A 95 -9.39 5.52 17.14
C GLY A 95 -8.01 5.83 16.53
N SER A 96 -6.94 5.65 17.30
CA SER A 96 -5.59 6.09 16.93
C SER A 96 -5.04 5.40 15.67
N ASN A 97 -4.00 5.98 15.06
CA ASN A 97 -3.31 5.35 13.92
C ASN A 97 -2.77 3.95 14.27
N GLY A 98 -2.28 3.76 15.50
CA GLY A 98 -1.85 2.44 15.96
C GLY A 98 -2.99 1.44 16.13
N TRP A 99 -4.19 1.90 16.49
CA TRP A 99 -5.38 1.05 16.46
C TRP A 99 -5.76 0.67 15.02
N LEU A 100 -5.77 1.64 14.09
CA LEU A 100 -6.09 1.41 12.68
C LEU A 100 -5.13 0.41 12.04
N GLU A 101 -3.82 0.55 12.29
CA GLU A 101 -2.80 -0.38 11.81
C GLU A 101 -3.04 -1.79 12.33
N LYS A 102 -3.28 -1.95 13.64
CA LYS A 102 -3.58 -3.25 14.24
C LYS A 102 -4.90 -3.83 13.71
N PHE A 103 -5.95 -3.03 13.55
CA PHE A 103 -7.23 -3.44 12.98
C PHE A 103 -7.02 -4.00 11.57
N ARG A 104 -6.27 -3.28 10.73
CA ARG A 104 -5.95 -3.72 9.37
C ARG A 104 -5.16 -5.02 9.36
N ASN A 105 -4.17 -5.15 10.23
CA ASN A 105 -3.36 -6.37 10.31
C ASN A 105 -4.20 -7.57 10.79
N ARG A 106 -5.10 -7.37 11.77
CA ARG A 106 -5.99 -8.41 12.30
C ARG A 106 -6.97 -8.94 11.24
N HIS A 107 -7.52 -8.05 10.43
CA HIS A 107 -8.54 -8.38 9.43
C HIS A 107 -7.96 -8.52 8.01
N THR A 108 -6.63 -8.55 7.89
CA THR A 108 -5.91 -8.67 6.60
C THR A 108 -6.33 -7.62 5.57
N ILE A 109 -6.59 -6.39 6.02
CA ILE A 109 -7.04 -5.27 5.18
C ILE A 109 -5.83 -4.55 4.58
N SER A 110 -5.57 -4.79 3.29
CA SER A 110 -4.56 -4.06 2.52
C SER A 110 -5.12 -2.76 1.95
N PHE A 111 -4.42 -1.64 2.15
CA PHE A 111 -4.68 -0.40 1.43
C PHE A 111 -4.07 -0.52 0.03
N ARG A 112 -4.93 -0.61 -0.99
CA ARG A 112 -4.53 -0.72 -2.40
C ARG A 112 -5.04 0.49 -3.17
N THR A 113 -4.25 0.95 -4.14
CA THR A 113 -4.76 1.85 -5.17
C THR A 113 -5.68 1.04 -6.07
N ILE A 114 -6.98 1.34 -6.05
CA ILE A 114 -7.95 0.74 -6.97
C ILE A 114 -7.79 1.47 -8.30
N ASN A 115 -7.11 0.84 -9.27
CA ASN A 115 -6.99 1.36 -10.62
C ASN A 115 -8.35 1.25 -11.33
N GLY A 116 -8.78 2.33 -11.98
CA GLY A 116 -10.18 2.63 -12.30
C GLY A 116 -10.87 1.80 -13.38
N GLU A 117 -10.29 0.71 -13.87
CA GLU A 117 -10.84 -0.05 -15.01
C GLU A 117 -11.05 -1.55 -14.71
N SER A 118 -10.67 -2.05 -13.52
CA SER A 118 -10.88 -3.46 -13.19
C SER A 118 -12.34 -3.82 -12.91
N ALA A 119 -13.19 -2.83 -12.61
CA ALA A 119 -14.61 -3.03 -12.32
C ALA A 119 -15.51 -2.96 -13.57
N SER A 120 -14.97 -2.59 -14.74
CA SER A 120 -15.75 -2.42 -15.99
C SER A 120 -15.73 -3.63 -16.92
N VAL A 121 -14.94 -4.65 -16.60
CA VAL A 121 -14.84 -5.87 -17.41
C VAL A 121 -15.56 -7.00 -16.67
N ASP A 122 -16.58 -7.57 -17.30
CA ASP A 122 -17.29 -8.73 -16.78
C ASP A 122 -16.36 -9.96 -16.77
N ASN A 123 -16.44 -10.78 -15.73
CA ASN A 123 -15.57 -11.96 -15.59
C ASN A 123 -15.82 -12.96 -16.73
N SER A 124 -17.05 -13.05 -17.24
CA SER A 124 -17.37 -13.92 -18.38
C SER A 124 -16.61 -13.51 -19.65
N THR A 125 -16.49 -12.20 -19.91
CA THR A 125 -15.68 -11.65 -21.00
C THR A 125 -14.21 -12.02 -20.83
N VAL A 126 -13.68 -11.97 -19.59
CA VAL A 126 -12.27 -12.36 -19.33
C VAL A 126 -12.05 -13.84 -19.62
N GLU A 127 -12.97 -14.71 -19.20
CA GLU A 127 -12.89 -16.16 -19.47
C GLU A 127 -12.96 -16.45 -20.97
N GLU A 128 -13.88 -15.82 -21.71
CA GLU A 128 -14.00 -15.94 -23.16
C GLU A 128 -12.70 -15.54 -23.86
N TRP A 129 -12.13 -14.37 -23.51
CA TRP A 129 -10.89 -13.89 -24.12
C TRP A 129 -9.68 -14.74 -23.74
N THR A 130 -9.67 -15.33 -22.54
CA THR A 130 -8.59 -16.24 -22.12
C THR A 130 -8.61 -17.51 -22.96
N GLN A 131 -9.79 -18.10 -23.18
CA GLN A 131 -9.95 -19.25 -24.07
C GLN A 131 -9.56 -18.89 -25.51
N ARG A 132 -10.09 -17.77 -26.04
CA ARG A 132 -9.78 -17.31 -27.39
C ARG A 132 -8.30 -17.02 -27.61
N LEU A 133 -7.63 -16.42 -26.63
CA LEU A 133 -6.20 -16.14 -26.69
C LEU A 133 -5.40 -17.44 -26.78
N SER A 134 -5.76 -18.47 -26.01
CA SER A 134 -5.10 -19.77 -26.10
C SER A 134 -5.19 -20.38 -27.51
N THR A 135 -6.34 -20.24 -28.18
CA THR A 135 -6.52 -20.70 -29.56
C THR A 135 -5.73 -19.86 -30.57
N LEU A 136 -5.63 -18.54 -30.36
CA LEU A 136 -4.86 -17.66 -31.24
C LEU A 136 -3.35 -17.88 -31.14
N LEU A 137 -2.87 -18.32 -29.98
CA LEU A 137 -1.47 -18.61 -29.74
C LEU A 137 -1.09 -20.06 -30.08
N ASP A 138 -2.06 -20.90 -30.46
CA ASP A 138 -1.80 -22.29 -30.84
C ASP A 138 -0.84 -22.36 -32.04
N GLY A 139 0.21 -23.17 -31.92
CA GLY A 139 1.27 -23.30 -32.92
C GLY A 139 2.36 -22.20 -32.89
N PHE A 140 2.29 -21.20 -32.02
CA PHE A 140 3.38 -20.24 -31.81
C PHE A 140 4.28 -20.66 -30.62
N ASP A 141 5.59 -20.51 -30.78
CA ASP A 141 6.52 -20.66 -29.66
C ASP A 141 6.43 -19.45 -28.72
N GLU A 142 6.55 -19.68 -27.41
CA GLU A 142 6.47 -18.60 -26.40
C GLU A 142 7.55 -17.51 -26.59
N ASN A 143 8.66 -17.82 -27.28
CA ASN A 143 9.70 -16.85 -27.61
C ASN A 143 9.32 -15.94 -28.79
N ASP A 144 8.37 -16.36 -29.62
CA ASP A 144 7.89 -15.62 -30.78
C ASP A 144 6.66 -14.76 -30.45
N VAL A 145 6.04 -14.99 -29.30
CA VAL A 145 4.90 -14.20 -28.81
C VAL A 145 5.42 -13.04 -27.96
N CYS A 146 5.07 -11.82 -28.35
CA CYS A 146 5.45 -10.60 -27.64
C CYS A 146 4.23 -9.73 -27.33
N ASN A 147 4.22 -9.13 -26.15
CA ASN A 147 3.31 -8.03 -25.84
C ASN A 147 4.08 -6.71 -25.89
N ALA A 148 3.54 -5.72 -26.61
CA ALA A 148 4.12 -4.40 -26.73
C ALA A 148 3.07 -3.32 -26.44
N ASP A 149 3.44 -2.33 -25.61
CA ASP A 149 2.55 -1.22 -25.29
C ASP A 149 3.32 0.10 -25.11
N GLN A 150 2.62 1.20 -25.36
CA GLN A 150 3.16 2.56 -25.27
C GLN A 150 2.85 3.17 -23.92
N THR A 151 3.86 3.75 -23.28
CA THR A 151 3.68 4.52 -22.04
C THR A 151 4.40 5.86 -22.08
N GLY A 152 3.90 6.80 -21.27
CA GLY A 152 4.49 8.12 -21.11
C GLY A 152 5.49 8.13 -19.95
N LEU A 153 6.77 8.33 -20.25
CA LEU A 153 7.82 8.52 -19.25
C LEU A 153 7.97 10.01 -18.92
N PHE A 154 7.43 10.43 -17.78
CA PHE A 154 7.54 11.81 -17.29
C PHE A 154 8.87 12.07 -16.59
N TYR A 155 9.92 12.33 -17.37
CA TYR A 155 11.30 12.46 -16.85
C TYR A 155 11.55 13.71 -16.00
N ARG A 156 10.63 14.70 -15.99
CA ARG A 156 10.67 15.88 -15.09
C ARG A 156 9.54 15.90 -14.06
N ALA A 157 8.82 14.80 -13.87
CA ALA A 157 7.79 14.74 -12.84
C ALA A 157 8.43 14.86 -11.44
N THR A 158 7.91 15.75 -10.63
CA THR A 158 8.23 15.84 -9.20
C THR A 158 7.34 14.89 -8.39
N PRO A 159 7.74 14.49 -7.18
CA PRO A 159 6.92 13.67 -6.30
C PRO A 159 5.55 14.28 -6.01
N ASP A 160 4.57 13.41 -5.80
CA ASP A 160 3.18 13.79 -5.51
C ASP A 160 2.99 14.37 -4.11
N ARG A 161 3.94 14.11 -3.21
CA ARG A 161 3.91 14.52 -1.81
C ARG A 161 5.27 15.06 -1.41
N SER A 162 5.27 16.16 -0.67
CA SER A 162 6.45 16.73 -0.04
C SER A 162 6.27 16.72 1.48
N LEU A 163 7.38 16.61 2.21
CA LEU A 163 7.39 16.93 3.64
C LEU A 163 7.40 18.46 3.77
N VAL A 164 6.49 18.98 4.59
CA VAL A 164 6.32 20.43 4.80
C VAL A 164 6.39 20.72 6.29
N LEU A 165 7.01 21.84 6.66
CA LEU A 165 7.04 22.29 8.04
C LEU A 165 5.62 22.64 8.52
N SER A 166 5.28 22.21 9.74
CA SER A 166 3.92 22.24 10.31
C SER A 166 3.23 23.63 10.36
N LYS A 167 3.97 24.71 10.07
CA LYS A 167 3.49 26.10 10.12
C LYS A 167 3.79 26.92 8.87
N GLU A 168 4.21 26.26 7.79
CA GLU A 168 4.48 26.93 6.52
C GLU A 168 3.43 26.53 5.48
N GLU A 169 2.90 27.52 4.77
CA GLU A 169 2.08 27.26 3.60
C GLU A 169 2.98 26.85 2.44
N CYS A 170 3.03 25.54 2.14
CA CYS A 170 3.67 25.07 0.92
C CYS A 170 2.67 25.16 -0.22
N GLN A 171 2.91 26.09 -1.14
CA GLN A 171 2.13 26.21 -2.36
C GLN A 171 2.52 25.10 -3.35
N GLY A 172 1.53 24.33 -3.80
CA GLY A 172 1.75 23.27 -4.78
C GLY A 172 2.16 23.83 -6.14
N GLY A 173 3.26 23.31 -6.70
CA GLY A 173 3.66 23.59 -8.08
C GLY A 173 2.89 22.76 -9.09
N LYS A 174 2.73 23.27 -10.31
CA LYS A 174 2.22 22.48 -11.44
C LYS A 174 3.27 21.42 -11.81
N LYS A 175 2.89 20.14 -11.75
CA LYS A 175 3.77 19.06 -12.20
C LYS A 175 4.13 19.24 -13.68
N SER A 176 5.40 19.06 -14.00
CA SER A 176 5.81 19.00 -15.40
C SER A 176 5.09 17.84 -16.10
N LYS A 177 4.46 18.15 -17.23
CA LYS A 177 3.85 17.15 -18.12
C LYS A 177 4.78 16.76 -19.27
N GLU A 178 6.04 17.20 -19.22
CA GLU A 178 7.04 16.76 -20.18
C GLU A 178 7.24 15.26 -20.06
N ARG A 179 7.04 14.57 -21.18
CA ARG A 179 7.14 13.12 -21.25
C ARG A 179 7.76 12.68 -22.56
N LEU A 180 8.52 11.60 -22.50
CA LEU A 180 8.87 10.80 -23.66
C LEU A 180 7.79 9.73 -23.84
N THR A 181 7.43 9.43 -25.08
CA THR A 181 6.62 8.24 -25.36
C THR A 181 7.58 7.09 -25.58
N VAL A 182 7.47 6.02 -24.80
CA VAL A 182 8.33 4.85 -24.92
C VAL A 182 7.47 3.63 -25.27
N LEU A 183 7.92 2.85 -26.23
CA LEU A 183 7.39 1.53 -26.51
C LEU A 183 8.18 0.52 -25.67
N LEU A 184 7.46 -0.24 -24.86
CA LEU A 184 8.00 -1.35 -24.10
C LEU A 184 7.47 -2.64 -24.69
N CYS A 185 8.32 -3.66 -24.79
CA CYS A 185 7.95 -4.96 -25.32
C CYS A 185 8.61 -6.07 -24.52
N SER A 186 7.83 -7.13 -24.23
CA SER A 186 8.28 -8.30 -23.48
C SER A 186 7.80 -9.57 -24.17
N LYS A 187 8.65 -10.59 -24.20
CA LYS A 187 8.28 -11.93 -24.66
C LYS A 187 7.37 -12.63 -23.67
N LEU A 188 6.51 -13.52 -24.16
CA LEU A 188 5.60 -14.34 -23.35
C LEU A 188 6.38 -15.30 -22.44
N ALA A 189 7.47 -15.90 -22.94
CA ALA A 189 8.37 -16.78 -22.17
C ALA A 189 9.00 -16.11 -20.93
N GLY A 190 8.90 -14.78 -20.77
CA GLY A 190 9.48 -14.04 -19.65
C GLY A 190 11.01 -13.96 -19.63
N THR A 191 11.65 -14.52 -20.65
CA THR A 191 13.11 -14.65 -20.80
C THR A 191 13.78 -13.32 -21.16
N GLU A 192 13.09 -12.45 -21.90
CA GLU A 192 13.66 -11.24 -22.45
C GLU A 192 12.66 -10.08 -22.46
N LYS A 193 13.16 -8.90 -22.05
CA LYS A 193 12.53 -7.61 -22.30
C LYS A 193 13.30 -6.94 -23.44
N LEU A 194 12.61 -6.60 -24.52
CA LEU A 194 13.24 -5.92 -25.63
C LEU A 194 13.69 -4.52 -25.20
N LYS A 195 14.78 -4.05 -25.82
CA LYS A 195 15.32 -2.70 -25.55
C LYS A 195 14.22 -1.65 -25.79
N PRO A 196 13.93 -0.77 -24.79
CA PRO A 196 12.93 0.27 -24.95
C PRO A 196 13.22 1.19 -26.14
N VAL A 197 12.17 1.53 -26.90
CA VAL A 197 12.28 2.44 -28.04
C VAL A 197 11.58 3.74 -27.71
N VAL A 198 12.25 4.87 -27.93
CA VAL A 198 11.66 6.20 -27.78
C VAL A 198 10.91 6.54 -29.07
N ILE A 199 9.60 6.76 -28.96
CA ILE A 199 8.75 7.22 -30.06
C ILE A 199 8.83 8.74 -30.12
N GLY A 200 9.38 9.24 -31.23
CA GLY A 200 9.43 10.66 -31.54
C GLY A 200 8.05 11.25 -31.87
N LYS A 201 8.00 12.56 -32.06
CA LYS A 201 6.78 13.22 -32.55
C LYS A 201 6.58 12.84 -34.02
N SER A 202 5.32 12.64 -34.42
CA SER A 202 4.98 12.44 -35.82
C SER A 202 5.45 13.64 -36.66
N GLN A 203 6.12 13.38 -37.77
CA GLN A 203 6.55 14.42 -38.72
C GLN A 203 5.35 15.23 -39.25
N ARG A 204 4.17 14.59 -39.38
CA ARG A 204 2.92 15.24 -39.77
C ARG A 204 1.77 14.77 -38.89
N PRO A 205 1.51 15.45 -37.77
CA PRO A 205 0.41 15.11 -36.87
C PRO A 205 -0.93 15.00 -37.60
N ARG A 206 -1.78 14.06 -37.18
CA ARG A 206 -3.08 13.78 -37.83
C ARG A 206 -4.01 14.99 -37.86
N CYS A 207 -3.92 15.90 -36.88
CA CYS A 207 -4.68 17.14 -36.87
C CYS A 207 -4.32 18.12 -38.00
N PHE A 208 -3.19 17.92 -38.69
CA PHE A 208 -2.78 18.68 -39.86
C PHE A 208 -3.03 17.94 -41.18
N LYS A 209 -3.89 16.92 -41.16
CA LYS A 209 -4.38 16.28 -42.39
C LYS A 209 -5.09 17.35 -43.23
N ASN A 210 -4.70 17.47 -44.50
CA ASN A 210 -5.19 18.48 -45.46
C ASN A 210 -4.80 19.95 -45.18
N ILE A 211 -3.96 20.22 -44.17
CA ILE A 211 -3.42 21.56 -43.91
C ILE A 211 -2.02 21.65 -44.52
N THR A 212 -1.74 22.69 -45.29
CA THR A 212 -0.39 23.01 -45.75
C THR A 212 0.40 23.61 -44.59
N THR A 213 1.30 22.84 -43.98
CA THR A 213 2.07 23.26 -42.80
C THR A 213 2.92 24.50 -43.04
N SER A 214 3.37 24.77 -44.28
CA SER A 214 4.10 26.00 -44.64
C SER A 214 3.25 27.27 -44.61
N LYS A 215 1.92 27.15 -44.50
CA LYS A 215 1.00 28.30 -44.35
C LYS A 215 0.65 28.58 -42.89
N LEU A 216 1.16 27.79 -41.94
CA LEU A 216 0.93 28.05 -40.52
C LEU A 216 1.86 29.18 -40.06
N PRO A 217 1.37 30.12 -39.23
CA PRO A 217 2.13 31.29 -38.78
C PRO A 217 3.29 30.95 -37.83
N VAL A 218 3.44 29.68 -37.46
CA VAL A 218 4.53 29.19 -36.60
C VAL A 218 5.02 27.87 -37.22
N THR A 219 6.26 27.88 -37.69
CA THR A 219 7.01 26.69 -38.15
C THR A 219 7.73 26.00 -37.01
#